data_AF-A0A0D8BXY2-F1
#
_entry.id   AF-A0A0D8BXY2-F1
#
_cell.length_a   1.000
_cell.length_b   1.000
_cell.length_c   1.000
_cell.angle_alpha   90.00
_cell.angle_beta   90.00
_cell.angle_gamma   90.00
#
_symmetry.space_group_name_H-M   'P 1'
#
loop_
_entity.id
_entity.type
_entity.pdbx_description
1 polymer ?
#
loop_
_entity_poly.entity_id
_entity_poly.type
_entity_poly.pdbx_seq_one_letter_code
_entity_poly.pdbx_strand_id
1 'polypeptide(L)'
;MTKYFHPGEKDFQRIISDNLVRKAKLIYGTDLTFAPVSIDSIGDFRKQIVLYKNTIIEAYNGKFILEGDSRLLQAAVDAGLGGKNSCGFGCIRPISR
;
A
#
# COMPACT_ATOMS: atom_id res chain seq x y z
N MET A 1 -8.94 -17.06 -6.24
CA MET A 1 -9.09 -15.69 -6.79
C MET A 1 -8.47 -14.71 -5.81
N THR A 2 -7.70 -13.72 -6.26
CA THR A 2 -7.13 -12.71 -5.34
C THR A 2 -8.26 -11.84 -4.79
N LYS A 3 -8.37 -11.73 -3.45
CA LYS A 3 -9.31 -10.82 -2.80
C LYS A 3 -8.68 -9.43 -2.72
N TYR A 4 -9.41 -8.43 -3.21
CA TYR A 4 -9.06 -7.02 -3.07
C TYR A 4 -9.94 -6.41 -1.97
N PHE A 5 -9.35 -5.55 -1.15
CA PHE A 5 -10.02 -4.97 0.01
C PHE A 5 -10.30 -3.50 -0.25
N HIS A 6 -11.48 -3.07 0.16
CA HIS A 6 -11.91 -1.67 0.05
C HIS A 6 -11.23 -0.82 1.13
N PRO A 7 -10.83 0.45 0.87
CA PRO A 7 -10.18 1.29 1.87
C PRO A 7 -10.91 1.43 3.21
N GLY A 8 -12.24 1.33 3.21
CA GLY A 8 -13.07 1.35 4.43
C GLY A 8 -13.16 0.01 5.18
N GLU A 9 -12.54 -1.07 4.69
CA GLU A 9 -12.52 -2.37 5.36
C GLU A 9 -11.31 -2.46 6.30
N LYS A 10 -11.51 -3.04 7.51
CA LYS A 10 -10.43 -3.23 8.49
C LYS A 10 -9.22 -3.98 7.94
N ASP A 11 -9.46 -4.90 7.01
CA ASP A 11 -8.41 -5.69 6.39
C ASP A 11 -7.49 -4.87 5.47
N PHE A 12 -7.96 -3.73 4.93
CA PHE A 12 -7.17 -2.88 4.05
C PHE A 12 -5.90 -2.37 4.74
N GLN A 13 -6.04 -1.82 5.95
CA GLN A 13 -4.90 -1.36 6.73
C GLN A 13 -3.92 -2.49 7.01
N ARG A 14 -4.44 -3.65 7.44
CA ARG A 14 -3.62 -4.82 7.75
C ARG A 14 -2.80 -5.27 6.55
N ILE A 15 -3.42 -5.44 5.38
CA ILE A 15 -2.70 -5.94 4.20
C ILE A 15 -1.67 -4.94 3.66
N ILE A 16 -1.93 -3.63 3.78
CA ILE A 16 -0.98 -2.59 3.38
C ILE A 16 0.20 -2.56 4.34
N SER A 17 -0.07 -2.58 5.65
CA SER A 17 0.95 -2.62 6.68
C SER A 17 1.84 -3.86 6.55
N ASP A 18 1.25 -5.06 6.44
CA ASP A 18 2.01 -6.31 6.28
C ASP A 18 2.86 -6.32 4.99
N ASN A 19 2.39 -5.67 3.94
CA ASN A 19 3.15 -5.50 2.71
C ASN A 19 4.36 -4.57 2.92
N LEU A 20 4.16 -3.42 3.57
CA LEU A 20 5.24 -2.48 3.87
C LEU A 20 6.28 -3.06 4.82
N VAL A 21 5.85 -3.77 5.86
CA VAL A 21 6.77 -4.44 6.80
C VAL A 21 7.64 -5.46 6.05
N ARG A 22 7.06 -6.25 5.14
CA ARG A 22 7.84 -7.19 4.33
C ARG A 22 8.83 -6.47 3.41
N LYS A 23 8.42 -5.36 2.77
CA LYS A 23 9.32 -4.55 1.92
C LYS A 23 10.47 -3.96 2.73
N ALA A 24 10.17 -3.34 3.86
CA ALA A 24 11.18 -2.75 4.73
C ALA A 24 12.17 -3.79 5.27
N LYS A 25 11.71 -4.99 5.63
CA LYS A 25 12.61 -6.09 6.02
C LYS A 25 13.58 -6.50 4.90
N LEU A 26 13.12 -6.50 3.65
CA LEU A 26 13.99 -6.81 2.51
C LEU A 26 14.99 -5.68 2.21
N ILE A 27 14.64 -4.42 2.50
CA ILE A 27 15.47 -3.25 2.23
C ILE A 27 16.49 -3.00 3.36
N TYR A 28 16.05 -3.12 4.62
CA TYR A 28 16.82 -2.67 5.79
C TYR A 28 17.34 -3.80 6.69
N GLY A 29 16.82 -5.03 6.56
CA GLY A 29 17.21 -6.18 7.38
C GLY A 29 16.02 -6.98 7.92
N THR A 30 16.11 -8.31 7.86
CA THR A 30 15.00 -9.22 8.17
C THR A 30 14.73 -9.42 9.67
N ASP A 31 15.75 -9.14 10.50
CA ASP A 31 15.75 -9.22 11.96
C ASP A 31 15.05 -8.01 12.62
N LEU A 32 14.85 -6.93 11.89
CA LEU A 32 14.17 -5.74 12.39
C LEU A 32 12.68 -5.99 12.65
N THR A 33 12.18 -5.46 13.76
CA THR A 33 10.75 -5.45 14.07
C THR A 33 10.17 -4.07 13.84
N PHE A 34 9.01 -4.02 13.19
CA PHE A 34 8.32 -2.80 12.82
C PHE A 34 6.91 -2.83 13.41
N ALA A 35 6.48 -1.72 14.01
CA ALA A 35 5.09 -1.53 14.36
C ALA A 35 4.24 -1.39 13.08
N PRO A 36 2.94 -1.75 13.13
CA PRO A 36 2.04 -1.56 11.99
C PRO A 36 1.93 -0.10 11.56
N VAL A 37 1.73 0.11 10.26
CA VAL A 37 1.42 1.43 9.68
C VAL A 37 -0.09 1.63 9.68
N SER A 38 -0.56 2.81 10.09
CA SER A 38 -1.95 3.23 9.87
C SER A 38 -2.10 3.81 8.46
N ILE A 39 -3.25 3.59 7.85
CA ILE A 39 -3.58 4.18 6.55
C ILE A 39 -5.05 4.55 6.52
N ASP A 40 -5.32 5.83 6.29
CA ASP A 40 -6.67 6.38 6.26
C ASP A 40 -6.88 7.19 4.98
N SER A 41 -8.02 7.01 4.32
CA SER A 41 -8.37 7.81 3.14
C SER A 41 -8.73 9.24 3.54
N ILE A 42 -8.24 10.22 2.79
CA ILE A 42 -8.64 11.63 2.89
C ILE A 42 -9.64 11.93 1.79
N GLY A 43 -10.90 12.15 2.17
CA GLY A 43 -11.97 12.43 1.23
C GLY A 43 -12.24 11.25 0.30
N ASP A 44 -12.60 11.55 -0.95
CA ASP A 44 -13.02 10.52 -1.89
C ASP A 44 -11.84 9.75 -2.49
N PHE A 45 -12.05 8.45 -2.64
CA PHE A 45 -11.23 7.58 -3.46
C PHE A 45 -12.10 6.94 -4.54
N ARG A 46 -11.45 6.53 -5.63
CA ARG A 46 -12.11 5.88 -6.76
C ARG A 46 -11.62 4.45 -6.90
N LYS A 47 -12.55 3.51 -6.95
CA LYS A 47 -12.26 2.14 -7.40
C LYS A 47 -11.85 2.18 -8.87
N GLN A 48 -10.84 1.40 -9.22
CA GLN A 48 -10.32 1.23 -10.57
C GLN A 48 -10.25 -0.26 -10.85
N ILE A 49 -10.97 -0.72 -11.88
CA ILE A 49 -10.94 -2.12 -12.32
C ILE A 49 -10.11 -2.17 -13.59
N VAL A 50 -9.00 -2.91 -13.56
CA VAL A 50 -8.04 -2.99 -14.66
C VAL A 50 -7.86 -4.45 -15.07
N LEU A 51 -7.98 -4.73 -16.37
CA LEU A 51 -7.65 -6.03 -16.93
C LEU A 51 -6.16 -6.06 -17.30
N TYR A 52 -5.37 -6.84 -16.57
CA TYR A 52 -3.95 -7.01 -16.82
C TYR A 52 -3.64 -8.47 -17.12
N LYS A 53 -3.18 -8.78 -18.35
CA LYS A 53 -2.83 -10.15 -18.79
C LYS A 53 -3.89 -11.18 -18.37
N ASN A 54 -5.14 -10.94 -18.76
CA ASN A 54 -6.31 -11.78 -18.45
C ASN A 54 -6.68 -11.90 -16.96
N THR A 55 -6.10 -11.07 -16.10
CA THR A 55 -6.44 -10.99 -14.67
C THR A 55 -7.17 -9.69 -14.38
N ILE A 56 -8.33 -9.78 -13.73
CA ILE A 56 -9.03 -8.60 -13.22
C ILE A 56 -8.34 -8.15 -11.92
N ILE A 57 -7.89 -6.91 -11.90
CA ILE A 57 -7.28 -6.25 -10.76
C ILE A 57 -8.22 -5.14 -10.29
N GLU A 58 -8.59 -5.19 -9.02
CA GLU A 58 -9.29 -4.07 -8.38
C GLU A 58 -8.28 -3.25 -7.58
N ALA A 59 -8.21 -1.96 -7.88
CA ALA A 59 -7.32 -1.00 -7.25
C ALA A 59 -8.11 0.22 -6.78
N TYR A 60 -7.47 1.04 -5.94
CA TYR A 60 -8.05 2.27 -5.41
C TYR A 60 -7.09 3.42 -5.63
N ASN A 61 -7.62 4.53 -6.14
CA ASN A 61 -6.88 5.77 -6.34
C ASN A 61 -7.52 6.87 -5.52
N GLY A 62 -6.73 7.56 -4.70
CA GLY A 62 -7.20 8.59 -3.78
C GLY A 62 -6.05 9.20 -3.01
N LYS A 63 -6.38 10.11 -2.10
CA LYS A 63 -5.43 10.65 -1.13
C LYS A 63 -5.53 9.84 0.16
N PHE A 64 -4.38 9.56 0.77
CA PHE A 64 -4.29 8.78 2.00
C PHE A 64 -3.31 9.44 2.95
N ILE A 65 -3.59 9.37 4.25
CA ILE A 65 -2.62 9.64 5.32
C ILE A 65 -2.03 8.29 5.70
N LEU A 66 -0.71 8.25 5.80
CA LEU A 66 0.01 7.10 6.35
C LEU A 66 0.79 7.58 7.57
N GLU A 67 0.70 6.84 8.67
CA GLU A 67 1.46 7.12 9.89
C GLU A 67 2.17 5.86 10.38
N GLY A 68 3.44 6.00 10.76
CA GLY A 68 4.26 4.88 11.20
C GLY A 68 5.75 5.20 11.15
N ASP A 69 6.57 4.15 11.29
CA ASP A 69 8.03 4.26 11.22
C ASP A 69 8.48 4.86 9.88
N SER A 70 9.40 5.83 9.93
CA SER A 70 9.88 6.55 8.75
C SER A 70 10.47 5.63 7.68
N ARG A 71 11.06 4.49 8.07
CA ARG A 71 11.60 3.49 7.14
C ARG A 71 10.49 2.76 6.37
N LEU A 72 9.34 2.52 7.02
CA LEU A 72 8.17 1.94 6.34
C LEU A 72 7.55 2.95 5.36
N LEU A 73 7.47 4.21 5.77
CA LEU A 73 6.97 5.29 4.91
C LEU A 73 7.90 5.51 3.70
N GLN A 74 9.22 5.45 3.92
CA GLN A 74 10.20 5.53 2.84
C GLN A 74 10.08 4.34 1.87
N ALA A 75 9.95 3.12 2.40
CA ALA A 75 9.69 1.93 1.57
C ALA A 75 8.39 2.05 0.76
N ALA A 76 7.36 2.72 1.29
CA ALA A 76 6.12 2.99 0.56
C ALA A 76 6.34 3.92 -0.65
N VAL A 77 7.19 4.93 -0.50
CA VAL A 77 7.54 5.85 -1.59
C VAL A 77 8.40 5.14 -2.64
N ASP A 78 9.41 4.39 -2.21
CA ASP A 78 10.39 3.79 -3.12
C ASP A 78 9.86 2.55 -3.84
N ALA A 79 9.11 1.70 -3.14
CA ALA A 79 8.64 0.40 -3.65
C ALA A 79 7.10 0.33 -3.82
N GLY A 80 6.39 1.43 -3.57
CA GLY A 80 4.94 1.54 -3.68
C GLY A 80 4.16 0.82 -2.56
N LEU A 81 2.84 0.99 -2.57
CA LEU A 81 1.89 0.30 -1.71
C LEU A 81 1.36 -0.99 -2.35
N GLY A 82 1.00 -1.98 -1.53
CA GLY A 82 0.36 -3.21 -1.99
C GLY A 82 1.27 -4.18 -2.74
N GLY A 83 0.68 -5.20 -3.37
CA GLY A 83 1.41 -6.37 -3.88
C GLY A 83 1.64 -6.44 -5.40
N LYS A 84 1.20 -5.44 -6.17
CA LYS A 84 1.23 -5.47 -7.65
C LYS A 84 2.11 -4.37 -8.25
N ASN A 85 3.18 -3.99 -7.56
CA ASN A 85 4.03 -2.85 -7.95
C ASN A 85 4.69 -3.04 -9.31
N SER A 86 5.25 -4.23 -9.58
CA SER A 86 5.84 -4.54 -10.89
C SER A 86 4.83 -4.63 -12.05
N CYS A 87 3.53 -4.55 -11.76
CA CYS A 87 2.47 -4.45 -12.78
C CYS A 87 1.96 -3.00 -12.95
N GLY A 88 2.64 -2.02 -12.35
CA GLY A 88 2.30 -0.60 -12.48
C GLY A 88 1.33 -0.07 -11.42
N PHE A 89 1.12 -0.77 -10.30
CA PHE A 89 0.17 -0.36 -9.26
C PHE A 89 0.86 0.14 -7.98
N GLY A 90 0.15 0.99 -7.24
CA GLY A 90 0.55 1.38 -5.89
C GLY A 90 1.70 2.37 -5.79
N CYS A 91 2.17 2.96 -6.91
CA CYS A 91 3.08 4.09 -6.85
C CYS A 91 2.37 5.28 -6.18
N ILE A 92 3.05 5.90 -5.20
CA ILE A 92 2.53 7.05 -4.46
C ILE A 92 3.54 8.20 -4.54
N ARG A 93 3.03 9.40 -4.28
CA ARG A 93 3.86 10.60 -4.17
C ARG A 93 3.47 11.34 -2.89
N PRO A 94 4.42 11.66 -2.00
CA PRO A 94 4.17 12.53 -0.86
C PRO A 94 3.63 13.88 -1.34
N ILE A 95 2.64 14.42 -0.63
CA ILE A 95 2.09 15.74 -0.91
C ILE A 95 2.61 16.66 0.19
N SER A 96 3.43 17.65 -0.16
CA SER A 96 3.77 18.73 0.77
C SER A 96 2.53 19.59 1.00
N ARG A 97 2.33 20.01 2.26
CA ARG A 97 1.38 21.09 2.57
C ARG A 97 1.84 22.41 1.95
#